data_AF-A0A1G0YR99-F1
#
_entry.id   AF-A0A1G0YR99-F1
#
_cell.length_a   1.000
_cell.length_b   1.000
_cell.length_c   1.000
_cell.angle_alpha   90.00
_cell.angle_beta   90.00
_cell.angle_gamma   90.00
#
_symmetry.space_group_name_H-M   'P 1'
#
loop_
_entity.id
_entity.type
_entity.pdbx_description
1 polymer ?
#
loop_
_entity_poly.entity_id
_entity_poly.type
_entity_poly.pdbx_seq_one_letter_code
_entity_poly.pdbx_strand_id
1 'polypeptide(L)'
;MGRILRGLMRGSGALLACAPIVLSAQEDVSSESFFSLDVLVIIIPSFMALLLTLFSTYMYTKVRGLQMEIERRDEVLRCAREEAEQEKRAITDELARTKQELIEQIERLRERCEKHEKTITSLRQAQNVNVFDGLLPICSRCKDIRDAEGVWHQFEEYIAKLSEADFSHSLCPDCSRQLYPELFEGGKKLHCITWK
;
A
#
# COMPACT_ATOMS: atom_id res chain seq x y z
N MET A 1 -5.77 61.05 -3.55
CA MET A 1 -7.00 61.40 -2.80
C MET A 1 -6.56 61.75 -1.38
N GLY A 2 -6.36 63.02 -1.00
CA GLY A 2 -7.39 64.04 -0.76
C GLY A 2 -7.75 64.00 0.75
N ARG A 3 -6.99 64.63 1.65
CA ARG A 3 -7.09 66.02 2.16
C ARG A 3 -8.48 66.47 2.72
N ILE A 4 -8.49 66.62 4.06
CA ILE A 4 -8.96 67.74 4.92
C ILE A 4 -10.48 68.04 5.04
N LEU A 5 -10.85 68.38 6.30
CA LEU A 5 -11.79 69.43 6.80
C LEU A 5 -12.96 68.80 7.57
N ARG A 6 -13.50 69.31 8.69
CA ARG A 6 -13.48 70.55 9.50
C ARG A 6 -14.21 70.14 10.82
N GLY A 7 -13.97 70.65 12.02
CA GLY A 7 -13.94 72.06 12.43
C GLY A 7 -15.36 72.62 12.62
N LEU A 8 -15.64 73.18 13.81
CA LEU A 8 -16.77 74.07 14.22
C LEU A 8 -18.12 73.42 14.54
N MET A 9 -18.97 73.93 15.45
CA MET A 9 -18.96 74.91 16.57
C MET A 9 -20.43 75.03 17.05
N ARG A 10 -20.61 75.61 18.24
CA ARG A 10 -21.83 76.23 18.87
C ARG A 10 -22.44 75.34 19.97
N GLY A 11 -22.57 75.78 21.22
CA GLY A 11 -22.54 77.13 21.79
C GLY A 11 -23.91 77.47 22.38
N SER A 12 -23.99 77.57 23.71
CA SER A 12 -25.03 78.24 24.52
C SER A 12 -24.47 78.19 25.96
N GLY A 13 -24.07 79.27 26.64
CA GLY A 13 -24.62 80.61 26.63
C GLY A 13 -25.63 80.75 27.78
N ALA A 14 -25.15 80.79 29.03
CA ALA A 14 -25.89 81.35 30.15
C ALA A 14 -24.90 81.86 31.21
N LEU A 15 -24.62 83.16 31.10
CA LEU A 15 -24.27 84.02 32.22
C LEU A 15 -25.26 83.79 33.36
N LEU A 16 -24.80 83.74 34.61
CA LEU A 16 -25.38 84.48 35.74
C LEU A 16 -24.60 84.20 37.04
N ALA A 17 -24.00 85.28 37.52
CA ALA A 17 -23.86 85.67 38.93
C ALA A 17 -23.12 84.74 39.90
N CYS A 18 -21.90 85.16 40.24
CA CYS A 18 -21.52 85.27 41.65
C CYS A 18 -22.61 86.08 42.38
N ALA A 19 -23.41 85.43 43.22
CA ALA A 19 -24.12 86.05 44.31
C ALA A 19 -23.78 85.28 45.59
N PRO A 20 -23.39 85.96 46.68
CA PRO A 20 -22.97 85.30 47.91
C PRO A 20 -24.22 84.86 48.66
N ILE A 21 -24.41 83.56 48.87
CA ILE A 21 -25.37 83.10 49.88
C ILE A 21 -24.64 83.07 51.21
N VAL A 22 -24.70 84.24 51.83
CA VAL A 22 -24.94 84.50 53.26
C VAL A 22 -24.65 83.32 54.19
N LEU A 23 -23.57 83.52 54.96
CA LEU A 23 -23.38 82.92 56.27
C LEU A 23 -24.46 83.47 57.22
N SER A 24 -25.46 82.66 57.52
CA SER A 24 -26.37 82.80 58.67
C SER A 24 -26.60 81.38 59.19
N ALA A 25 -25.83 80.91 60.16
CA ALA A 25 -26.09 81.11 61.59
C ALA A 25 -27.48 80.57 61.99
N GLN A 26 -27.45 79.45 62.73
CA GLN A 26 -28.49 78.91 63.63
C GLN A 26 -29.78 78.41 62.96
N GLU A 27 -30.35 77.24 63.28
CA GLU A 27 -30.45 76.54 64.56
C GLU A 27 -30.67 75.02 64.32
N ASP A 28 -30.37 74.26 65.37
CA ASP A 28 -30.57 72.83 65.58
C ASP A 28 -31.94 72.29 65.16
N VAL A 29 -32.01 70.96 64.86
CA VAL A 29 -32.98 69.99 65.41
C VAL A 29 -33.01 68.67 64.60
N SER A 30 -32.88 67.55 65.32
CA SER A 30 -33.12 66.12 64.92
C SER A 30 -31.89 65.25 64.61
N SER A 31 -31.02 65.04 65.60
CA SER A 31 -29.85 64.17 65.55
C SER A 31 -30.10 62.72 66.00
N GLU A 32 -31.18 62.05 65.56
CA GLU A 32 -31.38 60.62 65.89
C GLU A 32 -31.75 59.69 64.71
N SER A 33 -31.99 60.21 63.49
CA SER A 33 -32.23 59.38 62.30
C SER A 33 -31.20 59.57 61.18
N PHE A 34 -30.24 60.48 61.34
CA PHE A 34 -29.21 60.82 60.33
C PHE A 34 -28.03 59.83 60.31
N PHE A 35 -27.71 59.19 61.44
CA PHE A 35 -26.56 58.28 61.55
C PHE A 35 -26.77 56.90 60.88
N SER A 36 -27.99 56.51 60.48
CA SER A 36 -28.26 55.15 59.97
C SER A 36 -28.03 55.00 58.46
N LEU A 37 -28.39 55.98 57.63
CA LEU A 37 -28.27 55.83 56.17
C LEU A 37 -26.86 56.17 55.66
N ASP A 38 -26.21 57.20 56.18
CA ASP A 38 -24.88 57.62 55.71
C ASP A 38 -23.79 56.59 56.04
N VAL A 39 -23.89 55.93 57.20
CA VAL A 39 -23.01 54.82 57.58
C VAL A 39 -23.23 53.61 56.66
N LEU A 40 -24.47 53.33 56.29
CA LEU A 40 -24.82 52.25 55.39
C LEU A 40 -24.29 52.50 53.96
N VAL A 41 -24.35 53.75 53.49
CA VAL A 41 -23.83 54.19 52.17
C VAL A 41 -22.30 54.06 52.07
N ILE A 42 -21.56 54.13 53.18
CA ILE A 42 -20.10 53.95 53.19
C ILE A 42 -19.72 52.49 53.41
N ILE A 43 -20.37 51.80 54.36
CA ILE A 43 -20.01 50.42 54.73
C ILE A 43 -20.42 49.42 53.64
N ILE A 44 -21.59 49.58 53.01
CA ILE A 44 -22.05 48.66 51.95
C ILE A 44 -21.09 48.61 50.76
N PRO A 45 -20.66 49.71 50.11
CA PRO A 45 -19.77 49.63 48.95
C PRO A 45 -18.38 49.11 49.32
N SER A 46 -17.86 49.41 50.51
CA SER A 46 -16.60 48.83 50.99
C SER A 46 -16.72 47.33 51.21
N PHE A 47 -17.82 46.86 51.82
CA PHE A 47 -18.09 45.44 52.01
C PHE A 47 -18.34 44.71 50.68
N MET A 48 -19.09 45.31 49.77
CA MET A 48 -19.33 44.78 48.42
C MET A 48 -18.03 44.70 47.61
N ALA A 49 -17.15 45.69 47.71
CA ALA A 49 -15.83 45.65 47.07
C ALA A 49 -14.95 44.52 47.64
N LEU A 50 -14.98 44.31 48.96
CA LEU A 50 -14.29 43.18 49.59
C LEU A 50 -14.86 41.84 49.09
N LEU A 51 -16.18 41.69 49.04
CA LEU A 51 -16.81 40.47 48.53
C LEU A 51 -16.49 40.22 47.05
N LEU A 52 -16.47 41.25 46.22
CA LEU A 52 -16.13 41.13 44.80
C LEU A 52 -14.66 40.75 44.59
N THR A 53 -13.75 41.31 45.38
CA THR A 53 -12.32 40.95 45.31
C THR A 53 -12.07 39.54 45.82
N LEU A 54 -12.72 39.12 46.90
CA LEU A 54 -12.66 37.74 47.40
C LEU A 54 -13.26 36.74 46.41
N PHE A 55 -14.42 37.05 45.82
CA PHE A 55 -15.04 36.21 44.80
C PHE A 55 -14.18 36.14 43.53
N SER A 56 -13.63 37.26 43.07
CA SER A 56 -12.75 37.33 41.91
C SER A 56 -11.44 36.54 42.12
N THR A 57 -10.81 36.68 43.29
CA THR A 57 -9.61 35.91 43.64
C THR A 57 -9.90 34.42 43.80
N TYR A 58 -11.03 34.05 44.40
CA TYR A 58 -11.50 32.66 44.45
C TYR A 58 -11.73 32.09 43.05
N MET A 59 -12.48 32.79 42.20
CA MET A 59 -12.75 32.37 40.83
C MET A 59 -11.45 32.25 40.03
N TYR A 60 -10.54 33.22 40.13
CA TYR A 60 -9.26 33.21 39.45
C TYR A 60 -8.39 32.03 39.89
N THR A 61 -8.28 31.77 41.20
CA THR A 61 -7.50 30.63 41.71
C THR A 61 -8.12 29.28 41.31
N LYS A 62 -9.45 29.17 41.32
CA LYS A 62 -10.15 27.94 40.90
C LYS A 62 -10.02 27.69 39.40
N VAL A 63 -10.23 28.71 38.56
CA VAL A 63 -10.07 28.63 37.10
C VAL A 63 -8.62 28.31 36.75
N ARG A 64 -7.65 28.98 37.38
CA ARG A 64 -6.22 28.69 37.16
C ARG A 64 -5.84 27.26 37.56
N GLY A 65 -6.41 26.74 38.66
CA GLY A 65 -6.22 25.35 39.06
C GLY A 65 -6.76 24.35 38.03
N LEU A 66 -7.97 24.59 37.51
CA LEU A 66 -8.55 23.76 36.44
C LEU A 66 -7.72 23.84 35.16
N GLN A 67 -7.22 25.02 34.80
CA GLN A 67 -6.40 25.23 33.63
C GLN A 67 -5.09 24.43 33.70
N MET A 68 -4.42 24.44 34.86
CA MET A 68 -3.20 23.64 35.07
C MET A 68 -3.48 22.13 34.96
N GLU A 69 -4.65 21.67 35.42
CA GLU A 69 -5.00 20.25 35.31
C GLU A 69 -5.32 19.84 33.87
N ILE A 70 -5.93 20.73 33.08
CA ILE A 70 -6.13 20.53 31.64
C ILE A 70 -4.78 20.47 30.93
N GLU A 71 -3.88 21.43 31.18
CA GLU A 71 -2.54 21.46 30.57
C GLU A 71 -1.74 20.19 30.90
N ARG A 72 -1.85 19.69 32.13
CA ARG A 72 -1.21 18.43 32.53
C ARG A 72 -1.78 17.23 31.78
N ARG A 73 -3.10 17.15 31.62
CA ARG A 73 -3.75 16.07 30.86
C ARG A 73 -3.39 16.15 29.38
N ASP A 74 -3.34 17.34 28.82
CA ASP A 74 -2.93 17.58 27.43
C ASP A 74 -1.49 17.17 27.19
N GLU A 75 -0.59 17.44 28.15
CA GLU A 75 0.81 16.99 28.07
C GLU A 75 0.91 15.46 28.03
N VAL A 76 0.19 14.76 28.91
CA VAL A 76 0.18 13.29 28.91
C VAL A 76 -0.34 12.74 27.58
N LEU A 77 -1.38 13.35 27.02
CA LEU A 77 -1.92 12.96 25.71
C LEU A 77 -0.95 13.27 24.56
N ARG A 78 -0.18 14.37 24.64
CA ARG A 78 0.88 14.68 23.69
C ARG A 78 1.97 13.62 23.71
N CYS A 79 2.52 13.29 24.88
CA CYS A 79 3.53 12.24 25.02
C CYS A 79 3.02 10.90 24.50
N ALA A 80 1.81 10.48 24.88
CA ALA A 80 1.22 9.22 24.43
C ALA A 80 1.02 9.18 22.89
N ARG A 81 0.65 10.31 22.26
CA ARG A 81 0.57 10.40 20.80
C ARG A 81 1.94 10.26 20.16
N GLU A 82 2.96 10.92 20.69
CA GLU A 82 4.33 10.87 20.16
C GLU A 82 4.91 9.46 20.24
N GLU A 83 4.71 8.76 21.35
CA GLU A 83 5.09 7.35 21.52
C GLU A 83 4.41 6.46 20.48
N ALA A 84 3.08 6.59 20.32
CA ALA A 84 2.34 5.82 19.33
C ALA A 84 2.80 6.14 17.89
N GLU A 85 3.13 7.40 17.60
CA GLU A 85 3.70 7.79 16.30
C GLU A 85 5.09 7.22 16.07
N GLN A 86 5.94 7.17 17.10
CA GLN A 86 7.27 6.56 17.03
C GLN A 86 7.17 5.06 16.75
N GLU A 87 6.29 4.35 17.47
CA GLU A 87 6.05 2.93 17.25
C GLU A 87 5.54 2.67 15.83
N LYS A 88 4.57 3.47 15.38
CA LYS A 88 4.05 3.39 14.01
C LYS A 88 5.15 3.63 12.97
N ARG A 89 6.03 4.62 13.18
CA ARG A 89 7.15 4.92 12.27
C ARG A 89 8.12 3.73 12.21
N ALA A 90 8.50 3.16 13.36
CA ALA A 90 9.39 2.01 13.43
C ALA A 90 8.84 0.80 12.65
N ILE A 91 7.55 0.46 12.87
CA ILE A 91 6.87 -0.63 12.14
C ILE A 91 6.81 -0.34 10.65
N THR A 92 6.52 0.91 10.27
CA THR A 92 6.44 1.30 8.85
C THR A 92 7.78 1.16 8.14
N ASP A 93 8.89 1.52 8.82
CA ASP A 93 10.24 1.39 8.28
C ASP A 93 10.69 -0.08 8.15
N GLU A 94 10.28 -0.93 9.08
CA GLU A 94 10.50 -2.38 8.98
C GLU A 94 9.71 -2.99 7.81
N LEU A 95 8.44 -2.59 7.65
CA LEU A 95 7.61 -3.02 6.53
C LEU A 95 8.20 -2.56 5.19
N ALA A 96 8.73 -1.34 5.12
CA ALA A 96 9.39 -0.84 3.90
C ALA A 96 10.64 -1.67 3.54
N ARG A 97 11.45 -2.05 4.53
CA ARG A 97 12.64 -2.90 4.32
C ARG A 97 12.29 -4.30 3.83
N THR A 98 11.36 -4.96 4.51
CA THR A 98 10.90 -6.31 4.13
C THR A 98 10.24 -6.32 2.75
N LYS A 99 9.45 -5.29 2.43
CA LYS A 99 8.88 -5.11 1.09
C LYS A 99 9.95 -4.98 0.01
N GLN A 100 11.00 -4.19 0.26
CA GLN A 100 12.08 -4.01 -0.71
C GLN A 100 12.84 -5.31 -0.97
N GLU A 101 13.13 -6.09 0.08
CA GLU A 101 13.75 -7.41 -0.06
C GLU A 101 12.88 -8.38 -0.88
N LEU A 102 11.57 -8.41 -0.63
CA LEU A 102 10.65 -9.25 -1.40
C LEU A 102 10.59 -8.87 -2.88
N ILE A 103 10.63 -7.57 -3.20
CA ILE A 103 10.68 -7.11 -4.59
C ILE A 103 11.94 -7.64 -5.28
N GLU A 104 13.10 -7.53 -4.63
CA GLU A 104 14.36 -8.03 -5.16
C GLU A 104 14.36 -9.56 -5.32
N GLN A 105 13.73 -10.30 -4.41
CA GLN A 105 13.57 -11.76 -4.56
C GLN A 105 12.69 -12.13 -5.74
N ILE A 106 11.59 -11.39 -5.96
CA ILE A 106 10.70 -11.62 -7.11
C ILE A 106 11.43 -11.36 -8.42
N GLU A 107 12.23 -10.31 -8.52
CA GLU A 107 13.03 -10.00 -9.71
C GLU A 107 14.05 -11.11 -10.00
N ARG A 108 14.81 -11.54 -8.97
CA ARG A 108 15.73 -12.67 -9.08
C ARG A 108 15.06 -13.96 -9.55
N LEU A 109 13.85 -14.25 -9.05
CA LEU A 109 13.08 -15.42 -9.48
C LEU A 109 12.60 -15.30 -10.93
N ARG A 110 12.14 -14.12 -11.36
CA ARG A 110 11.71 -13.88 -12.73
C ARG A 110 12.83 -14.12 -13.73
N GLU A 111 14.03 -13.60 -13.46
CA GLU A 111 15.20 -13.83 -14.32
C GLU A 111 15.57 -15.32 -14.42
N ARG A 112 15.51 -16.04 -13.30
CA ARG A 112 15.75 -17.49 -13.29
C ARG A 112 14.71 -18.24 -14.12
N CYS A 113 13.44 -17.88 -13.98
CA CYS A 113 12.36 -18.47 -14.77
C CYS A 113 12.55 -18.21 -16.26
N GLU A 114 12.91 -16.98 -16.66
CA GLU A 114 13.16 -16.63 -18.06
C GLU A 114 14.34 -17.43 -18.64
N LYS A 115 15.43 -17.57 -17.87
CA LYS A 115 16.58 -18.40 -18.27
C LYS A 115 16.16 -19.86 -18.47
N HIS A 116 15.40 -20.42 -17.51
CA HIS A 116 14.90 -21.78 -17.62
C HIS A 116 13.97 -21.96 -18.83
N GLU A 117 13.08 -21.00 -19.10
CA GLU A 117 12.18 -21.04 -20.24
C GLU A 117 12.93 -21.03 -21.58
N LYS A 118 13.98 -20.19 -21.69
CA LYS A 118 14.88 -20.19 -22.85
C LYS A 118 15.57 -21.54 -23.02
N THR A 119 16.11 -22.11 -21.94
CA THR A 119 16.76 -23.44 -21.98
C THR A 119 15.76 -24.54 -22.35
N ILE A 120 14.55 -24.54 -21.78
CA ILE A 120 13.51 -25.50 -22.14
C ILE A 120 13.13 -25.35 -23.61
N THR A 121 13.01 -24.12 -24.12
CA THR A 121 12.68 -23.87 -25.52
C THR A 121 13.80 -24.35 -26.44
N SER A 122 15.07 -24.07 -26.12
CA SER A 122 16.21 -24.55 -26.91
C SER A 122 16.33 -26.07 -26.88
N LEU A 123 16.07 -26.70 -25.72
CA LEU A 123 16.06 -28.15 -25.59
C LEU A 123 14.91 -28.76 -26.39
N ARG A 124 13.70 -28.18 -26.34
CA ARG A 124 12.56 -28.62 -27.16
C ARG A 124 12.82 -28.48 -28.66
N GLN A 125 13.48 -27.40 -29.09
CA GLN A 125 13.89 -27.23 -30.48
C GLN A 125 14.93 -28.29 -30.91
N ALA A 126 15.91 -28.59 -30.05
CA ALA A 126 16.89 -29.64 -30.30
C ALA A 126 16.29 -31.06 -30.22
N GLN A 127 15.27 -31.25 -29.40
CA GLN A 127 14.55 -32.51 -29.20
C GLN A 127 13.35 -32.65 -30.15
N ASN A 128 13.15 -31.73 -31.09
CA ASN A 128 12.19 -31.88 -32.20
C ASN A 128 12.69 -32.93 -33.23
N VAL A 129 13.34 -33.98 -32.72
CA VAL A 129 13.61 -35.24 -33.38
C VAL A 129 12.26 -35.93 -33.39
N ASN A 130 11.56 -35.86 -34.53
CA ASN A 130 10.26 -36.46 -34.83
C ASN A 130 9.94 -37.67 -33.95
N VAL A 131 9.34 -37.43 -32.78
CA VAL A 131 8.96 -38.50 -31.86
C VAL A 131 7.68 -39.10 -32.42
N PHE A 132 7.67 -40.42 -32.60
CA PHE A 132 6.46 -41.13 -32.98
C PHE A 132 5.41 -40.96 -31.87
N ASP A 133 4.47 -40.05 -32.06
CA ASP A 133 3.40 -39.80 -31.10
C ASP A 133 2.35 -40.92 -31.20
N GLY A 134 2.32 -41.78 -30.18
CA GLY A 134 1.20 -42.70 -29.93
C GLY A 134 1.19 -43.99 -30.76
N LEU A 135 0.00 -44.58 -30.87
CA LEU A 135 -0.23 -45.84 -31.58
C LEU A 135 -0.55 -45.56 -33.04
N LEU A 136 0.37 -45.90 -33.95
CA LEU A 136 0.15 -45.76 -35.39
C LEU A 136 -0.84 -46.84 -35.89
N PRO A 137 -2.00 -46.46 -36.46
CA PRO A 137 -2.92 -47.41 -37.05
C PRO A 137 -2.31 -48.02 -38.32
N ILE A 138 -1.98 -49.31 -38.25
CA ILE A 138 -1.43 -50.08 -39.38
C ILE A 138 -2.49 -50.99 -40.02
N CYS A 139 -2.42 -51.15 -41.33
CA CYS A 139 -3.23 -52.16 -42.01
C CYS A 139 -2.68 -53.56 -41.70
N SER A 140 -3.51 -54.44 -41.14
CA SER A 140 -3.08 -55.80 -40.79
C SER A 140 -2.68 -56.66 -41.99
N ARG A 141 -3.00 -56.23 -43.22
CA ARG A 141 -2.69 -56.96 -44.46
C ARG A 141 -1.45 -56.43 -45.17
N CYS A 142 -1.43 -55.16 -45.56
CA CYS A 142 -0.34 -54.55 -46.32
C CYS A 142 0.70 -53.82 -45.46
N LYS A 143 0.42 -53.61 -44.16
CA LYS A 143 1.25 -52.85 -43.21
C LYS A 143 1.40 -51.35 -43.50
N ASP A 144 0.63 -50.83 -44.45
CA ASP A 144 0.52 -49.37 -44.67
C ASP A 144 0.07 -48.68 -43.37
N ILE A 145 0.55 -47.46 -43.17
CA ILE A 145 0.24 -46.63 -42.00
C ILE A 145 -0.78 -45.57 -42.41
N ARG A 146 -1.81 -45.38 -41.59
CA ARG A 146 -2.79 -44.31 -41.78
C ARG A 146 -2.38 -43.04 -41.03
N ASP A 147 -2.35 -41.91 -41.72
CA ASP A 147 -2.05 -40.60 -41.12
C ASP A 147 -3.26 -39.98 -40.39
N ALA A 148 -3.08 -38.78 -39.84
CA ALA A 148 -4.12 -38.05 -39.12
C ALA A 148 -5.26 -37.58 -40.05
N GLU A 149 -4.94 -37.36 -41.33
CA GLU A 149 -5.85 -36.97 -42.40
C GLU A 149 -6.64 -38.17 -42.97
N GLY A 150 -6.29 -39.39 -42.57
CA GLY A 150 -6.94 -40.63 -42.98
C GLY A 150 -6.41 -41.25 -44.28
N VAL A 151 -5.31 -40.73 -44.82
CA VAL A 151 -4.60 -41.24 -46.00
C VAL A 151 -3.67 -42.39 -45.59
N TRP A 152 -3.58 -43.40 -46.45
CA TRP A 152 -2.68 -44.54 -46.27
C TRP A 152 -1.36 -44.30 -47.00
N HIS A 153 -0.26 -44.52 -46.29
CA HIS A 153 1.10 -44.41 -46.81
C HIS A 153 1.83 -45.73 -46.65
N GLN A 154 2.75 -46.04 -47.57
CA GLN A 154 3.64 -47.18 -47.39
C GLN A 154 4.50 -47.00 -46.14
N PHE A 155 4.81 -48.10 -45.47
CA PHE A 155 5.56 -48.08 -44.21
C PHE A 155 6.90 -47.35 -44.36
N GLU A 156 7.66 -47.68 -45.39
CA GLU A 156 8.98 -47.12 -45.67
C GLU A 156 8.88 -45.61 -45.96
N GLU A 157 7.91 -45.20 -46.76
CA GLU A 157 7.69 -43.78 -47.11
C GLU A 157 7.26 -42.97 -45.88
N TYR A 158 6.35 -43.51 -45.07
CA TYR A 158 5.86 -42.85 -43.87
C TYR A 158 6.98 -42.66 -42.84
N ILE A 159 7.78 -43.70 -42.59
CA ILE A 159 8.90 -43.63 -41.64
C ILE A 159 10.03 -42.77 -42.19
N ALA A 160 10.35 -42.83 -43.48
CA ALA A 160 11.38 -41.98 -44.11
C ALA A 160 10.96 -40.50 -44.12
N LYS A 161 9.66 -40.19 -44.18
CA LYS A 161 9.17 -38.80 -44.06
C LYS A 161 9.31 -38.26 -42.64
N LEU A 162 9.19 -39.13 -41.63
CA LEU A 162 9.29 -38.79 -40.22
C LEU A 162 10.71 -38.96 -39.66
N SER A 163 11.65 -39.58 -40.37
CA SER A 163 13.01 -39.81 -39.87
C SER A 163 14.03 -39.53 -40.96
N GLU A 164 15.23 -39.12 -40.59
CA GLU A 164 16.34 -38.93 -41.55
C GLU A 164 16.97 -40.27 -42.01
N ALA A 165 16.21 -41.37 -41.97
CA ALA A 165 16.70 -42.71 -42.25
C ALA A 165 16.43 -43.14 -43.70
N ASP A 166 17.48 -43.60 -44.39
CA ASP A 166 17.38 -44.21 -45.71
C ASP A 166 17.18 -45.73 -45.59
N PHE A 167 16.21 -46.27 -46.33
CA PHE A 167 15.95 -47.71 -46.37
C PHE A 167 16.72 -48.39 -47.50
N SER A 168 17.39 -49.50 -47.16
CA SER A 168 17.98 -50.41 -48.15
C SER A 168 17.22 -51.73 -48.17
N HIS A 169 17.08 -52.31 -49.35
CA HIS A 169 16.42 -53.60 -49.52
C HIS A 169 17.42 -54.73 -49.30
N SER A 170 17.40 -55.33 -48.11
CA SER A 170 18.14 -56.55 -47.81
C SER A 170 17.18 -57.70 -47.48
N LEU A 171 17.53 -58.91 -47.87
CA LEU A 171 16.85 -60.12 -47.39
C LEU A 171 17.35 -60.42 -45.98
N CYS A 172 16.58 -61.07 -45.11
CA CYS A 172 17.12 -61.62 -43.86
C CYS A 172 17.69 -63.04 -44.09
N PRO A 173 18.47 -63.60 -43.14
CA PRO A 173 19.00 -64.96 -43.26
C PRO A 173 17.91 -66.03 -43.48
N ASP A 174 16.73 -65.85 -42.87
CA ASP A 174 15.63 -66.82 -42.97
C ASP A 174 14.96 -66.77 -44.34
N CYS A 175 14.63 -65.56 -44.82
CA CYS A 175 14.10 -65.37 -46.17
C CYS A 175 15.08 -65.86 -47.22
N SER A 176 16.38 -65.59 -47.05
CA SER A 176 17.42 -66.05 -47.99
C SER A 176 17.48 -67.58 -48.06
N ARG A 177 17.40 -68.28 -46.93
CA ARG A 177 17.36 -69.74 -46.87
C ARG A 177 16.11 -70.34 -47.50
N GLN A 178 14.97 -69.64 -47.38
CA GLN A 178 13.72 -70.11 -47.95
C GLN A 178 13.62 -69.88 -49.47
N LEU A 179 14.10 -68.73 -49.95
CA LEU A 179 14.07 -68.37 -51.37
C LEU A 179 15.17 -69.05 -52.18
N TYR A 180 16.32 -69.33 -51.56
CA TYR A 180 17.48 -69.91 -52.21
C TYR A 180 18.09 -71.07 -51.42
N PRO A 181 17.31 -72.12 -51.06
CA PRO A 181 17.79 -73.22 -50.22
C PRO A 181 19.04 -73.90 -50.80
N GLU A 182 19.15 -74.02 -52.11
CA GLU A 182 20.28 -74.60 -52.83
C GLU A 182 21.61 -73.84 -52.62
N LEU A 183 21.56 -72.54 -52.28
CA LEU A 183 22.75 -71.75 -51.97
C LEU A 183 23.24 -71.98 -50.53
N PHE A 184 22.41 -72.59 -49.67
CA PHE A 184 22.74 -72.88 -48.27
C PHE A 184 22.99 -74.39 -48.02
N GLU A 185 22.48 -75.27 -48.88
CA GLU A 185 22.70 -76.72 -48.84
C GLU A 185 24.02 -77.13 -49.52
N GLY A 186 25.14 -76.92 -48.82
CA GLY A 186 26.45 -77.37 -49.34
C GLY A 186 27.71 -76.98 -48.58
N GLY A 187 27.60 -76.39 -47.38
CA GLY A 187 28.75 -76.10 -46.51
C GLY A 187 29.72 -75.02 -47.02
N LYS A 188 29.48 -74.40 -48.17
CA LYS A 188 30.27 -73.25 -48.65
C LYS A 188 29.60 -71.96 -48.22
N LYS A 189 30.12 -71.32 -47.18
CA LYS A 189 29.73 -69.95 -46.80
C LYS A 189 30.03 -69.01 -47.96
N LEU A 190 29.00 -68.45 -48.58
CA LEU A 190 29.14 -67.34 -49.52
C LEU A 190 29.71 -66.13 -48.76
N HIS A 191 30.96 -65.79 -49.07
CA HIS A 191 31.70 -64.69 -48.43
C HIS A 191 31.03 -63.32 -48.59
N CYS A 192 30.04 -63.17 -49.48
CA CYS A 192 29.32 -61.93 -49.71
C CYS A 192 28.12 -61.67 -48.77
N ILE A 193 27.74 -62.64 -47.92
CA ILE A 193 26.61 -62.48 -46.99
C ILE A 193 27.12 -62.38 -45.55
N THR A 194 28.01 -61.42 -45.28
CA THR A 194 28.39 -61.09 -43.90
C THR A 194 27.36 -60.13 -43.32
N TRP A 195 26.38 -60.68 -42.63
CA TRP A 195 25.50 -59.94 -41.72
C TRP A 195 26.36 -59.30 -40.63
N LYS A 196 26.33 -57.97 -40.53
CA LYS A 196 27.05 -57.22 -39.51
C LYS A 196 26.21 -57.10 -38.25
#